data_AF-A0A1A8Y117-F1
#
_entry.id   AF-A0A1A8Y117-F1
#
_cell.length_a   1.000
_cell.length_b   1.000
_cell.length_c   1.000
_cell.angle_alpha   90.00
_cell.angle_beta   90.00
_cell.angle_gamma   90.00
#
_symmetry.space_group_name_H-M   'P 1'
#
loop_
_entity.id
_entity.type
_entity.pdbx_description
1 polymer ?
#
loop_
_entity_poly.entity_id
_entity_poly.type
_entity_poly.pdbx_seq_one_letter_code
_entity_poly.pdbx_strand_id
1 'polypeptide(L)'
;MNKEAYYDEHIAPKLLALAKECEYNGLSLFAMCEWEPGKSGSTRSIQAGSSFALRMADAAANAQGNVDSFMLSIERHAMKHGHQSLYLHMRGIPETPSAGSAEG
;
A
#
# COMPACT_ATOMS: atom_id res chain seq x y z
N MET A 1 -19.96 -11.50 -21.17
CA MET A 1 -18.61 -11.08 -20.79
C MET A 1 -18.48 -11.29 -19.28
N ASN A 2 -17.50 -12.07 -18.80
CA ASN A 2 -17.32 -12.20 -17.35
C ASN A 2 -16.72 -10.89 -16.80
N LYS A 3 -16.86 -10.66 -15.50
CA LYS A 3 -16.43 -9.39 -14.89
C LYS A 3 -14.91 -9.20 -14.94
N GLU A 4 -14.15 -10.28 -14.88
CA GLU A 4 -12.69 -10.29 -15.02
C GLU A 4 -12.24 -9.78 -16.39
N ALA A 5 -12.81 -10.29 -17.49
CA ALA A 5 -12.52 -9.83 -18.84
C ALA A 5 -12.88 -8.35 -19.02
N TYR A 6 -13.99 -7.89 -18.42
CA TYR A 6 -14.30 -6.46 -18.42
C TYR A 6 -13.28 -5.62 -17.64
N TYR A 7 -12.79 -6.13 -16.52
CA TYR A 7 -11.72 -5.49 -15.78
C TYR A 7 -10.44 -5.41 -16.63
N ASP A 8 -9.99 -6.52 -17.21
CA ASP A 8 -8.75 -6.59 -17.99
C ASP A 8 -8.81 -5.75 -19.27
N GLU A 9 -9.93 -5.78 -20.00
CA GLU A 9 -10.07 -5.10 -21.29
C GLU A 9 -10.37 -3.60 -21.15
N HIS A 10 -11.02 -3.18 -20.05
CA HIS A 10 -11.51 -1.80 -19.92
C HIS A 10 -11.04 -1.05 -18.68
N ILE A 11 -10.87 -1.72 -17.53
CA ILE A 11 -10.56 -1.04 -16.27
C ILE A 11 -9.05 -0.96 -16.05
N ALA A 12 -8.33 -2.08 -16.15
CA ALA A 12 -6.89 -2.15 -15.93
C ALA A 12 -6.10 -1.17 -16.83
N PRO A 13 -6.40 -1.00 -18.14
CA PRO A 13 -5.70 -0.05 -18.99
C PRO A 13 -5.92 1.42 -18.56
N LYS A 14 -7.13 1.75 -18.09
CA LYS A 14 -7.46 3.11 -17.61
C LYS A 14 -6.77 3.41 -16.29
N LEU A 15 -6.74 2.44 -15.37
CA LEU A 15 -6.01 2.58 -14.12
C LEU A 15 -4.51 2.75 -14.37
N LEU A 16 -3.93 2.01 -15.32
CA LEU A 16 -2.53 2.16 -15.70
C LEU A 16 -2.23 3.55 -16.29
N ALA A 17 -3.08 4.04 -17.19
CA ALA A 17 -2.93 5.38 -17.76
C ALA A 17 -2.99 6.46 -16.67
N LEU A 18 -3.95 6.36 -15.75
CA LEU A 18 -4.08 7.27 -14.61
C LEU A 18 -2.87 7.19 -13.68
N ALA A 19 -2.34 5.99 -13.41
CA ALA A 19 -1.17 5.83 -12.56
C ALA A 19 0.08 6.49 -13.15
N LYS A 20 0.27 6.39 -14.47
CA LYS A 20 1.36 7.08 -15.19
C LYS A 20 1.19 8.60 -15.15
N GLU A 21 -0.03 9.10 -15.29
CA GLU A 21 -0.32 10.54 -15.17
C GLU A 21 -0.03 11.04 -13.74
N CYS A 22 -0.46 10.31 -12.71
CA CYS A 22 -0.13 10.62 -11.33
C CYS A 22 1.39 10.62 -11.10
N GLU A 23 2.09 9.60 -11.59
CA GLU A 23 3.55 9.50 -11.49
C GLU A 23 4.25 10.70 -12.12
N TYR A 24 3.88 11.04 -13.35
CA TYR A 24 4.44 12.18 -14.08
C TYR A 24 4.27 13.51 -13.32
N ASN A 25 3.16 13.67 -12.60
CA ASN A 25 2.86 14.87 -11.81
C ASN A 25 3.32 14.78 -10.34
N GLY A 26 4.07 13.75 -9.96
CA GLY A 26 4.53 13.56 -8.58
C GLY A 26 3.42 13.26 -7.57
N LEU A 27 2.25 12.82 -8.05
CA LEU A 27 1.12 12.40 -7.21
C LEU A 27 1.26 10.92 -6.85
N SER A 28 0.83 10.56 -5.64
CA SER A 28 0.72 9.15 -5.25
C SER A 28 -0.69 8.63 -5.49
N LEU A 29 -0.80 7.45 -6.10
CA LEU A 29 -2.05 6.76 -6.41
C LEU A 29 -1.99 5.31 -5.92
N PHE A 30 -3.08 4.87 -5.31
CA PHE A 30 -3.38 3.47 -5.08
C PHE A 30 -4.82 3.23 -5.53
N ALA A 31 -5.03 2.23 -6.38
CA ALA A 31 -6.34 1.79 -6.84
C ALA A 31 -6.45 0.27 -6.75
N MET A 32 -7.58 -0.20 -6.24
CA MET A 32 -7.93 -1.63 -6.18
C MET A 32 -9.34 -1.81 -6.70
N CYS A 33 -9.54 -2.80 -7.55
CA CYS A 33 -10.85 -3.17 -8.08
C CYS A 33 -11.10 -4.65 -7.78
N GLU A 34 -12.23 -4.94 -7.15
CA GLU A 34 -12.69 -6.29 -6.89
C GLU A 34 -13.86 -6.59 -7.84
N TRP A 35 -13.76 -7.67 -8.62
CA TRP A 35 -14.83 -8.09 -9.53
C TRP A 35 -15.65 -9.25 -8.96
N GLU A 36 -15.07 -10.03 -8.05
CA GLU A 36 -15.73 -11.05 -7.24
C GLU A 36 -15.06 -11.09 -5.86
N PRO A 37 -15.74 -11.51 -4.79
CA PRO A 37 -15.13 -11.58 -3.46
C PRO A 37 -13.81 -12.36 -3.48
N GLY A 38 -12.70 -11.69 -3.12
CA GLY A 38 -11.36 -12.26 -3.12
C GLY A 38 -10.66 -12.33 -4.50
N LYS A 39 -11.31 -11.84 -5.57
CA LYS A 39 -10.74 -11.69 -6.92
C LYS A 39 -10.62 -10.22 -7.26
N SER A 40 -9.39 -9.73 -7.22
CA SER A 40 -9.11 -8.31 -7.37
C SER A 40 -7.80 -8.07 -8.10
N GLY A 41 -7.69 -6.86 -8.63
CA GLY A 41 -6.49 -6.31 -9.23
C GLY A 41 -6.19 -4.95 -8.60
N SER A 42 -4.91 -4.61 -8.53
CA SER A 42 -4.47 -3.31 -8.02
C SER A 42 -3.51 -2.65 -8.98
N THR A 43 -3.53 -1.31 -9.00
CA THR A 43 -2.60 -0.45 -9.70
C THR A 43 -2.09 0.59 -8.73
N ARG A 44 -0.77 0.80 -8.69
CA ARG A 44 -0.13 1.68 -7.72
C ARG A 44 1.01 2.48 -8.35
N SER A 45 1.09 3.73 -7.93
CA SER A 45 2.23 4.63 -8.14
C SER A 45 2.43 5.39 -6.83
N ILE A 46 3.33 4.91 -5.97
CA ILE A 46 3.47 5.41 -4.60
C ILE A 46 4.81 6.12 -4.48
N GLN A 47 4.77 7.43 -4.23
CA GLN A 47 5.96 8.26 -4.10
C GLN A 47 6.64 8.03 -2.74
N ALA A 48 7.95 8.27 -2.65
CA ALA A 48 8.71 8.12 -1.40
C ALA A 48 8.12 8.95 -0.24
N GLY A 49 7.59 10.13 -0.53
CA GLY A 49 6.94 11.02 0.44
C GLY A 49 5.43 10.79 0.64
N SER A 50 4.85 9.69 0.13
CA SER A 50 3.42 9.44 0.25
C SER A 50 2.97 9.34 1.71
N SER A 51 1.74 9.76 2.00
CA SER A 51 1.15 9.62 3.32
C SER A 51 1.15 8.15 3.81
N PHE A 52 1.21 7.98 5.13
CA PHE A 52 1.12 6.65 5.72
C PHE A 52 -0.22 5.96 5.44
N ALA A 53 -1.31 6.71 5.29
CA ALA A 53 -2.62 6.17 4.91
C ALA A 53 -2.57 5.42 3.58
N LEU A 54 -1.89 5.98 2.57
CA LEU A 54 -1.75 5.32 1.27
C LEU A 54 -0.87 4.05 1.38
N ARG A 55 0.19 4.11 2.20
CA ARG A 55 1.06 2.96 2.46
C ARG A 55 0.32 1.85 3.20
N MET A 56 -0.58 2.19 4.12
CA MET A 56 -1.45 1.20 4.78
C MET A 56 -2.41 0.54 3.78
N ALA A 57 -3.00 1.31 2.85
CA ALA A 57 -3.88 0.75 1.83
C ALA A 57 -3.13 -0.25 0.92
N ASP A 58 -1.93 0.11 0.45
CA ASP A 58 -1.09 -0.81 -0.33
C ASP A 58 -0.67 -2.03 0.48
N ALA A 59 -0.28 -1.86 1.75
CA ALA A 59 0.05 -2.99 2.63
C ALA A 59 -1.14 -3.94 2.82
N ALA A 60 -2.35 -3.43 3.02
CA ALA A 60 -3.56 -4.24 3.18
C ALA A 60 -3.89 -5.02 1.90
N ALA A 61 -3.73 -4.39 0.72
CA ALA A 61 -3.96 -5.05 -0.55
C ALA A 61 -2.93 -6.14 -0.85
N ASN A 62 -1.64 -5.91 -0.56
CA ASN A 62 -0.60 -6.94 -0.71
C ASN A 62 -0.76 -8.08 0.29
N ALA A 63 -1.37 -7.84 1.45
CA ALA A 63 -1.62 -8.87 2.45
C ALA A 63 -2.71 -9.87 2.05
N GLN A 64 -3.59 -9.54 1.09
CA GLN A 64 -4.64 -10.42 0.58
C GLN A 64 -5.47 -11.10 1.70
N GLY A 65 -5.82 -10.32 2.73
CA GLY A 65 -6.58 -10.81 3.89
C GLY A 65 -5.75 -11.49 5.00
N ASN A 66 -4.45 -11.67 4.82
CA ASN A 66 -3.55 -12.16 5.87
C ASN A 66 -3.21 -11.03 6.85
N VAL A 67 -3.86 -11.03 8.02
CA VAL A 67 -3.69 -9.99 9.04
C VAL A 67 -2.25 -9.89 9.54
N ASP A 68 -1.57 -11.02 9.74
CA ASP A 68 -0.18 -11.02 10.22
C ASP A 68 0.76 -10.35 9.21
N SER A 69 0.57 -10.62 7.91
CA SER A 69 1.35 -9.98 6.85
C SER A 69 1.13 -8.48 6.79
N PHE A 70 -0.12 -8.03 7.02
CA PHE A 70 -0.44 -6.61 7.11
C PHE A 70 0.23 -5.95 8.32
N MET A 71 0.11 -6.56 9.51
CA MET A 71 0.72 -6.05 10.74
C MET A 71 2.25 -6.02 10.66
N LEU A 72 2.88 -7.04 10.07
CA LEU A 72 4.33 -7.06 9.82
C LEU A 72 4.77 -5.91 8.89
N SER A 73 3.96 -5.56 7.89
CA SER A 73 4.24 -4.42 7.01
C SER A 73 4.18 -3.09 7.77
N ILE A 74 3.19 -2.93 8.65
CA ILE A 74 3.06 -1.77 9.54
C ILE A 74 4.26 -1.67 10.49
N GLU A 75 4.62 -2.78 11.15
CA GLU A 75 5.76 -2.82 12.07
C GLU A 75 7.07 -2.45 11.35
N ARG A 76 7.32 -2.97 10.15
CA ARG A 76 8.50 -2.61 9.34
C ARG A 76 8.53 -1.11 8.98
N HIS A 77 7.39 -0.54 8.60
CA HIS A 77 7.31 0.90 8.33
C HIS A 77 7.62 1.72 9.58
N ALA A 78 7.02 1.33 10.70
CA ALA A 78 7.20 1.97 11.99
C ALA A 78 8.66 1.91 12.48
N MET A 79 9.35 0.77 12.29
CA MET A 79 10.77 0.64 12.61
C MET A 79 11.65 1.61 11.81
N LYS A 80 11.30 1.88 10.54
CA LYS A 80 12.09 2.74 9.64
C LYS A 80 11.79 4.23 9.82
N HIS A 81 10.54 4.59 10.11
CA HIS A 81 10.07 5.98 10.08
C HIS A 81 9.57 6.51 11.42
N GLY A 82 9.49 5.65 12.44
CA GLY A 82 8.88 5.95 13.73
C GLY A 82 7.35 5.81 13.68
N HIS A 83 6.73 5.93 14.85
CA HIS A 83 5.28 5.86 15.00
C HIS A 83 4.81 6.52 16.29
N GLN A 84 3.50 6.79 16.37
CA GLN A 84 2.81 7.25 17.60
C GLN A 84 1.73 6.26 18.07
N SER A 85 1.74 5.04 17.52
CA SER A 85 0.78 4.00 17.89
C SER A 85 1.10 3.39 19.25
N LEU A 86 0.13 3.48 20.18
CA LEU A 86 0.19 2.80 21.47
C LEU A 86 0.32 1.27 21.33
N TYR A 87 -0.36 0.68 20.34
CA TYR A 87 -0.31 -0.77 20.12
C TYR A 87 1.08 -1.25 19.71
N LEU A 88 1.77 -0.49 18.87
CA LEU A 88 3.14 -0.80 18.46
C LEU A 88 4.12 -0.60 19.62
N HIS A 89 3.91 0.45 20.42
CA HIS A 89 4.68 0.68 21.65
C HIS A 89 4.53 -0.51 22.62
N MET A 90 3.31 -0.97 22.87
CA MET A 90 3.04 -2.13 23.74
C MET A 90 3.68 -3.43 23.23
N ARG A 91 3.93 -3.54 21.91
CA ARG A 91 4.66 -4.65 21.31
C ARG A 91 6.19 -4.50 21.33
N GLY A 92 6.70 -3.39 21.87
CA GLY A 92 8.13 -3.12 21.97
C GLY A 92 8.75 -2.52 20.71
N ILE A 93 7.95 -2.02 19.77
CA ILE A 93 8.46 -1.26 18.62
C ILE A 93 8.81 0.17 19.11
N PRO A 94 10.02 0.68 18.81
CA PRO A 94 10.43 2.01 19.22
C PRO A 94 9.69 3.10 18.44
N GLU A 95 9.21 4.13 19.16
CA GLU A 95 8.47 5.26 18.58
C GLU A 95 9.32 6.11 17.62
N THR A 96 10.63 6.14 17.85
CA THR A 96 11.60 6.80 16.97
C THR A 96 12.52 5.76 16.35
N PRO A 97 12.89 5.89 15.05
CA PRO A 97 13.83 4.98 14.41
C PRO A 97 15.14 4.89 15.21
N SER A 98 15.65 3.68 15.43
CA SER A 98 17.00 3.52 15.97
C SER A 98 18.00 4.06 14.94
N ALA A 99 19.05 4.75 15.41
CA ALA A 99 19.99 5.54 14.60
C ALA A 99 20.75 4.81 13.48
N GLY A 100 20.46 3.52 13.20
CA GLY A 100 21.09 2.71 12.16
C GLY A 100 20.20 2.33 10.97
N SER A 101 19.05 2.96 10.76
CA SER A 101 18.06 2.55 9.75
C SER A 101 17.80 3.55 8.61
N ALA A 102 18.63 4.60 8.51
CA ALA A 102 18.48 5.69 7.53
C ALA A 102 19.04 5.40 6.13
N GLU A 103 19.67 4.25 5.88
CA GLU A 103 20.24 3.92 4.57
C GLU A 103 19.60 2.65 4.00
N GLY A 104 18.74 2.82 2.99
CA GLY A 104 18.07 1.73 2.26
C GLY A 104 16.89 2.20 1.43
#